data_AF-A0A6J3C4D3-F1
#
_entry.id   AF-A0A6J3C4D3-F1
#
_cell.length_a   1.000
_cell.length_b   1.000
_cell.length_c   1.000
_cell.angle_alpha   90.00
_cell.angle_beta   90.00
_cell.angle_gamma   90.00
#
_symmetry.space_group_name_H-M   'P 1'
#
loop_
_entity.id
_entity.type
_entity.pdbx_description
1 polymer ?
#
loop_
_entity_poly.entity_id
_entity_poly.type
_entity_poly.pdbx_seq_one_letter_code
_entity_poly.pdbx_strand_id
1 'polypeptide(L)'
;MTHSTTLILLTVLVSQVYTAPQLITFNDGKLGVNFGGYHAAVGIGGLGGKGGATGGLFAEAGTPYGQSAKAGLGGAVDSKGGSGGKNILLILDVLIEIVIILYFY
;
A
#
# COMPACT_ATOMS: atom_id res chain seq x y z
N MET A 1 -2.66 18.10 46.61
CA MET A 1 -3.24 17.01 45.79
C MET A 1 -3.35 17.37 44.31
N THR A 2 -3.47 18.64 43.94
CA THR A 2 -3.58 19.13 42.54
C THR A 2 -2.36 18.88 41.67
N HIS A 3 -1.13 19.08 42.16
CA HIS A 3 0.10 18.91 41.36
C HIS A 3 0.34 17.46 40.88
N SER A 4 -0.09 16.47 41.68
CA SER A 4 0.04 15.05 41.32
C SER A 4 -0.90 14.68 40.18
N THR A 5 -2.13 15.19 40.21
CA THR A 5 -3.12 14.99 39.13
C THR A 5 -2.66 15.65 37.82
N THR A 6 -2.05 16.84 37.87
CA THR A 6 -1.53 17.52 36.68
C THR A 6 -0.38 16.75 36.04
N LEU A 7 0.50 16.15 36.84
CA LEU A 7 1.62 15.35 36.34
C LEU A 7 1.12 14.05 35.68
N ILE A 8 0.09 13.43 36.26
CA ILE A 8 -0.55 12.24 35.68
C ILE A 8 -1.24 12.58 34.35
N LEU A 9 -1.99 13.69 34.30
CA LEU A 9 -2.62 14.16 33.05
C LEU A 9 -1.58 14.46 31.97
N LEU A 10 -0.48 15.14 32.34
CA LEU A 10 0.60 15.47 31.40
C LEU A 10 1.29 14.20 30.86
N THR A 11 1.59 13.24 31.73
CA THR A 11 2.24 11.98 31.32
C THR A 11 1.33 11.14 30.42
N VAL A 12 0.02 11.08 30.71
CA VAL A 12 -0.97 10.41 29.85
C VAL A 12 -1.06 11.10 28.49
N LEU A 13 -1.18 12.42 28.44
CA LEU A 13 -1.24 13.16 27.16
C LEU A 13 0.01 12.94 26.31
N VAL A 14 1.20 13.00 26.93
CA VAL A 14 2.46 12.78 26.22
C VAL A 14 2.52 11.37 25.64
N SER A 15 2.09 10.34 26.37
CA SER A 15 2.09 8.95 25.88
C SER A 15 1.18 8.71 24.66
N GLN A 16 0.06 9.44 24.56
CA GLN A 16 -0.86 9.33 23.42
C GLN A 16 -0.33 10.02 22.15
N VAL A 17 0.42 11.11 22.30
CA VAL A 17 1.06 11.82 21.17
C VAL A 17 2.14 10.96 20.52
N TYR A 18 2.90 10.18 21.29
CA TYR A 18 3.92 9.28 20.76
C TYR A 18 3.36 7.98 20.15
N THR A 19 2.17 7.55 20.58
CA THR A 19 1.55 6.29 20.11
C THR A 19 0.66 6.50 18.89
N ALA A 20 0.29 7.74 18.55
CA ALA A 20 -0.52 8.02 17.37
C ALA A 20 0.21 7.50 16.12
N PRO A 21 -0.31 6.45 15.46
CA PRO A 21 0.23 6.00 14.18
C PRO A 21 0.20 7.20 13.24
N GLN A 22 1.28 7.45 12.51
CA GLN A 22 1.32 8.53 11.55
C GLN A 22 0.17 8.34 10.56
N LEU A 23 -0.88 9.14 10.74
CA LEU A 23 -2.10 9.03 9.95
C LEU A 23 -1.81 9.25 8.48
N ILE A 24 -0.83 10.12 8.18
CA ILE A 24 -0.36 10.44 6.84
C ILE A 24 1.17 10.36 6.85
N THR A 25 1.74 9.66 5.88
CA THR A 25 3.19 9.48 5.71
C THR A 25 3.59 9.94 4.32
N PHE A 26 4.65 10.75 4.23
CA PHE A 26 5.31 11.08 2.97
C PHE A 26 6.74 10.55 3.03
N ASN A 27 7.03 9.46 2.30
CA ASN A 27 8.37 8.88 2.26
C ASN A 27 8.71 8.39 0.86
N ASP A 28 9.93 8.64 0.40
CA ASP A 28 10.45 8.16 -0.90
C ASP A 28 9.52 8.45 -2.11
N GLY A 29 8.88 9.63 -2.12
CA GLY A 29 7.93 10.02 -3.19
C GLY A 29 6.58 9.29 -3.13
N LYS A 30 6.27 8.68 -1.98
CA LYS A 30 5.02 7.99 -1.68
C LYS A 30 4.23 8.76 -0.64
N LEU A 31 2.94 8.93 -0.90
CA LEU A 31 1.97 9.43 0.05
C LEU A 31 1.17 8.24 0.56
N GLY A 32 1.20 7.99 1.87
CA GLY A 32 0.39 6.95 2.49
C GLY A 32 -0.37 7.41 3.71
N VAL A 33 -1.26 6.55 4.16
CA VAL A 33 -1.99 6.65 5.41
C VAL A 33 -1.82 5.37 6.22
N ASN A 34 -1.79 5.49 7.55
CA ASN A 34 -1.80 4.34 8.44
C ASN A 34 -2.82 4.56 9.56
N PHE A 35 -3.87 3.74 9.56
CA PHE A 35 -4.94 3.78 10.55
C PHE A 35 -5.08 2.41 11.21
N GLY A 36 -4.67 2.30 12.47
CA GLY A 36 -4.89 1.08 13.26
C GLY A 36 -4.32 -0.20 12.63
N GLY A 37 -3.22 -0.09 11.88
CA GLY A 37 -2.57 -1.20 11.17
C GLY A 37 -3.06 -1.43 9.74
N TYR A 38 -4.15 -0.77 9.32
CA TYR A 38 -4.48 -0.63 7.91
C TYR A 38 -3.59 0.45 7.31
N HIS A 39 -2.94 0.16 6.20
CA HIS A 39 -2.10 1.12 5.52
C HIS A 39 -2.52 1.23 4.06
N ALA A 40 -2.53 2.43 3.51
CA ALA A 40 -2.67 2.62 2.08
C ALA A 40 -1.58 3.59 1.62
N ALA A 41 -0.95 3.34 0.47
CA ALA A 41 0.06 4.23 -0.07
C ALA A 41 -0.10 4.38 -1.58
N VAL A 42 0.16 5.56 -2.09
CA VAL A 42 0.23 5.88 -3.51
C VAL A 42 1.56 6.55 -3.78
N GLY A 43 2.14 6.31 -4.95
CA GLY A 43 3.40 6.95 -5.28
C GLY A 43 3.79 6.80 -6.74
N ILE A 44 4.90 7.43 -7.09
CA ILE A 44 5.52 7.29 -8.40
C ILE A 44 6.61 6.23 -8.31
N GLY A 45 6.32 5.03 -8.79
CA GLY A 45 7.27 3.93 -8.87
C GLY A 45 8.31 4.22 -9.95
N GLY A 46 9.59 4.18 -9.60
CA GLY A 46 10.70 4.30 -10.55
C GLY A 46 11.70 5.43 -10.28
N LEU A 47 11.38 6.39 -9.41
CA LEU A 47 12.38 7.34 -8.89
C LEU A 47 13.14 6.70 -7.70
N GLY A 48 14.05 5.76 -7.99
CA GLY A 48 15.13 5.37 -7.06
C GLY A 48 14.98 4.09 -6.22
N GLY A 49 13.87 3.33 -6.33
CA GLY A 49 13.68 2.09 -5.58
C GLY A 49 14.24 0.85 -6.30
N LYS A 50 15.14 0.09 -5.65
CA LYS A 50 15.79 -1.16 -6.10
C LYS A 50 14.83 -2.35 -6.35
N GLY A 51 13.83 -2.20 -7.20
CA GLY A 51 12.85 -3.26 -7.44
C GLY A 51 11.92 -3.02 -8.61
N GLY A 52 12.45 -3.10 -9.83
CA GLY A 52 11.75 -3.60 -11.03
C GLY A 52 10.53 -2.85 -11.58
N ALA A 53 10.02 -1.81 -10.92
CA ALA A 53 8.96 -0.96 -11.47
C ALA A 53 9.59 0.10 -12.37
N THR A 54 9.70 -0.20 -13.66
CA THR A 54 9.92 0.80 -14.71
C THR A 54 8.84 1.88 -14.59
N GLY A 55 9.26 3.13 -14.36
CA GLY A 55 8.46 4.37 -14.26
C GLY A 55 6.94 4.26 -14.40
N GLY A 56 6.19 4.52 -13.32
CA GLY A 56 4.73 4.51 -13.32
C GLY A 56 4.10 4.99 -12.01
N LEU A 57 2.78 5.16 -11.98
CA LEU A 57 2.03 5.39 -10.73
C LEU A 57 1.72 4.05 -10.07
N PHE A 58 1.73 3.99 -8.75
CA PHE A 58 1.24 2.82 -8.01
C PHE A 58 0.37 3.22 -6.83
N ALA A 59 -0.51 2.31 -6.44
CA ALA A 59 -1.34 2.36 -5.26
C ALA A 59 -1.30 1.00 -4.55
N GLU A 60 -1.18 0.99 -3.24
CA GLU A 60 -1.17 -0.20 -2.40
C GLU A 60 -2.04 0.03 -1.17
N ALA A 61 -2.66 -1.04 -0.68
CA ALA A 61 -3.43 -1.06 0.55
C ALA A 61 -3.18 -2.38 1.28
N GLY A 62 -3.10 -2.34 2.60
CA GLY A 62 -2.81 -3.48 3.43
C GLY A 62 -3.53 -3.44 4.77
N THR A 63 -3.60 -4.60 5.38
CA THR A 63 -4.33 -4.89 6.61
C THR A 63 -3.38 -5.20 7.76
N PRO A 64 -3.84 -5.11 9.02
CA PRO A 64 -3.04 -5.47 10.19
C PRO A 64 -2.59 -6.95 10.20
N TYR A 65 -3.28 -7.82 9.48
CA TYR A 65 -3.02 -9.26 9.44
C TYR A 65 -2.05 -9.66 8.32
N GLY A 66 -1.44 -8.68 7.65
CA GLY A 66 -0.42 -8.90 6.63
C GLY A 66 -0.96 -9.16 5.21
N GLN A 67 -2.28 -9.13 4.99
CA GLN A 67 -2.80 -9.12 3.61
C GLN A 67 -2.63 -7.72 3.02
N SER A 68 -2.06 -7.64 1.81
CA SER A 68 -1.91 -6.39 1.06
C SER A 68 -2.20 -6.59 -0.42
N ALA A 69 -2.86 -5.61 -1.03
CA ALA A 69 -3.11 -5.52 -2.46
C ALA A 69 -2.34 -4.31 -3.03
N LYS A 70 -1.75 -4.47 -4.21
CA LYS A 70 -1.06 -3.39 -4.93
C LYS A 70 -1.45 -3.39 -6.40
N ALA A 71 -1.72 -2.21 -6.93
CA ALA A 71 -1.99 -1.97 -8.34
C ALA A 71 -1.05 -0.87 -8.83
N GLY A 72 -0.46 -1.07 -10.01
CA GLY A 72 0.45 -0.11 -10.61
C GLY A 72 0.09 0.14 -12.06
N LEU A 73 0.01 1.41 -12.44
CA LEU A 73 0.02 1.83 -13.83
C LEU A 73 1.47 2.13 -14.21
N GLY A 74 2.19 1.09 -14.65
CA GLY A 74 3.56 1.17 -15.15
C GLY A 74 3.61 0.68 -16.60
N GLY A 75 4.03 1.56 -17.50
CA GLY A 75 4.12 1.26 -18.92
C GLY A 75 5.31 1.99 -19.51
N ALA A 76 6.11 1.27 -20.30
CA ALA A 76 7.05 1.90 -21.20
C ALA A 76 6.23 2.78 -22.16
N VAL A 77 6.19 4.07 -21.89
CA VAL A 77 5.71 5.06 -22.85
C VAL A 77 6.73 5.10 -23.98
N ASP A 78 6.48 4.33 -25.05
CA ASP A 78 6.95 4.69 -26.38
C ASP A 78 6.52 6.14 -26.64
N SER A 79 7.23 6.86 -27.49
CA SER A 79 6.95 8.23 -27.94
C SER A 79 5.54 8.44 -28.55
N LYS A 80 4.67 7.42 -28.53
CA LYS A 80 3.27 7.42 -28.98
C LYS A 80 2.23 7.11 -27.88
N GLY A 81 2.65 6.95 -26.60
CA GLY A 81 1.70 6.90 -25.45
C GLY A 81 0.86 5.63 -25.30
N GLY A 82 1.29 4.49 -25.86
CA GLY A 82 0.55 3.23 -25.75
C GLY A 82 0.77 2.50 -24.41
N SER A 83 -0.26 2.38 -23.58
CA SER A 83 -0.27 1.52 -22.39
C SER A 83 -0.56 0.06 -22.79
N GLY A 84 0.45 -0.80 -22.78
CA GLY A 84 0.32 -2.23 -23.05
C GLY A 84 -0.35 -2.99 -21.89
N GLY A 85 -1.68 -2.97 -21.82
CA GLY A 85 -2.45 -3.83 -20.93
C GLY A 85 -2.25 -5.31 -21.28
N LYS A 86 -1.77 -6.11 -20.33
CA LYS A 86 -1.42 -7.52 -20.56
C LYS A 86 -2.67 -8.39 -20.78
N ASN A 87 -2.78 -8.93 -22.00
CA ASN A 87 -3.18 -10.29 -22.38
C ASN A 87 -4.36 -10.94 -21.62
N ILE A 88 -5.51 -11.04 -22.30
CA ILE A 88 -6.64 -11.95 -22.04
C ILE A 88 -6.21 -13.41 -21.78
N LEU A 89 -5.01 -13.79 -22.24
CA LEU A 89 -4.42 -15.12 -22.06
C LEU A 89 -4.10 -15.45 -20.59
N LEU A 90 -3.80 -14.45 -19.74
CA LEU A 90 -3.58 -14.67 -18.30
C LEU A 90 -4.89 -14.92 -17.54
N ILE A 91 -6.00 -14.34 -18.01
CA ILE A 91 -7.33 -14.55 -17.41
C ILE A 91 -7.84 -15.96 -17.75
N LEU A 92 -7.56 -16.44 -18.97
CA LEU A 92 -7.92 -17.79 -19.40
C LEU A 92 -7.15 -18.86 -18.63
N ASP A 93 -5.86 -18.64 -18.35
CA ASP A 93 -5.03 -19.57 -17.57
C ASP A 93 -5.56 -19.72 -16.14
N VAL A 94 -5.88 -18.61 -15.48
CA VAL A 94 -6.48 -18.61 -14.13
C VAL A 94 -7.88 -19.24 -14.12
N LEU A 95 -8.70 -18.98 -15.14
CA LEU A 95 -10.03 -19.58 -15.25
C LEU A 95 -9.97 -21.10 -15.46
N ILE A 96 -9.00 -21.59 -16.24
CA ILE A 96 -8.81 -23.04 -16.45
C ILE A 96 -8.44 -23.72 -15.14
N GLU A 97 -7.57 -23.11 -14.35
CA GLU A 97 -7.10 -23.67 -13.08
C GLU A 97 -8.22 -23.71 -12.04
N ILE A 98 -9.04 -22.65 -11.96
CA ILE A 98 -10.23 -22.60 -11.11
C ILE A 98 -11.23 -23.69 -11.48
N VAL A 99 -11.47 -23.91 -12.78
CA VAL A 99 -12.36 -24.99 -13.25
C VAL A 99 -11.79 -26.35 -12.89
N ILE A 100 -10.50 -26.62 -13.09
CA ILE A 100 -9.89 -27.90 -12.73
C ILE A 100 -10.06 -28.18 -11.22
N ILE A 101 -9.83 -27.18 -10.37
CA ILE A 101 -9.99 -27.31 -8.91
C ILE A 101 -11.44 -27.62 -8.52
N LEU A 102 -12.43 -26.99 -9.17
CA LEU A 102 -13.85 -27.19 -8.81
C LEU A 102 -14.42 -28.55 -9.22
N TYR A 103 -13.88 -29.17 -10.27
CA TYR A 103 -14.46 -30.38 -10.86
C TYR A 103 -13.66 -31.66 -10.58
N PHE A 104 -12.39 -31.55 -10.19
CA PHE A 104 -11.49 -32.70 -10.01
C PHE A 104 -10.90 -32.83 -8.59
N TYR A 105 -11.37 -32.04 -7.64
CA TYR A 105 -11.08 -32.19 -6.21
C TYR A 105 -12.36 -32.21 -5.38
#